data_AF-A0A9K3J5F5-F1
#
_entry.id   AF-A0A9K3J5F5-F1
#
_cell.length_a   1.000
_cell.length_b   1.000
_cell.length_c   1.000
_cell.angle_alpha   90.00
_cell.angle_beta   90.00
_cell.angle_gamma   90.00
#
_symmetry.space_group_name_H-M   'P 1'
#
loop_
_entity.id
_entity.type
_entity.pdbx_description
1 polymer ?
#
loop_
_entity_poly.entity_id
_entity_poly.type
_entity_poly.pdbx_seq_one_letter_code
_entity_poly.pdbx_strand_id
1 'polypeptide(L)'
;MEYGHHSVTVDGTEYLPEHDEEALLKAVAHQPVTFQMDPGGDGFMFYKEFMVFREFIVDHVGGMELMHAMLIVGYDQDPDGTKYWIVKNSWGEGW
;
A
#
# COMPACT_ATOMS: atom_id res chain seq x y z
N MET A 1 20.92 -30.06 3.95
CA MET A 1 20.78 -28.60 3.97
C MET A 1 19.95 -28.27 5.18
N GLU A 2 20.55 -27.64 6.17
CA GLU A 2 19.88 -27.24 7.40
C GLU A 2 19.24 -25.87 7.15
N TYR A 3 17.92 -25.81 7.13
CA TYR A 3 17.20 -24.54 7.02
C TYR A 3 17.37 -23.82 8.37
N GLY A 4 18.25 -22.83 8.42
CA GLY A 4 18.36 -21.96 9.59
C GLY A 4 17.01 -21.31 9.85
N HIS A 5 16.39 -21.64 10.99
CA HIS A 5 15.17 -20.95 11.43
C HIS A 5 15.57 -19.55 11.90
N HIS A 6 15.55 -18.59 10.98
CA HIS A 6 15.67 -17.18 11.30
C HIS A 6 14.29 -16.65 11.66
N SER A 7 14.03 -16.47 12.96
CA SER A 7 12.86 -15.77 13.45
C SER A 7 13.20 -14.31 13.74
N VAL A 8 12.28 -13.41 13.43
CA VAL A 8 12.35 -12.00 13.80
C VAL A 8 11.21 -11.69 14.76
N THR A 9 11.48 -10.90 15.79
CA THR A 9 10.47 -10.38 16.72
C THR A 9 10.24 -8.91 16.43
N VAL A 10 8.99 -8.47 16.48
CA VAL A 10 8.61 -7.06 16.36
C VAL A 10 8.09 -6.58 17.71
N ASP A 11 8.49 -5.38 18.11
CA ASP A 11 8.08 -4.81 19.40
C ASP A 11 6.64 -4.29 19.38
N GLY A 12 6.10 -4.00 18.20
CA GLY A 12 4.71 -3.56 18.04
C GLY A 12 4.36 -3.11 16.63
N THR A 13 3.15 -2.57 16.49
CA THR A 13 2.59 -2.00 15.26
C THR A 13 1.87 -0.69 15.60
N GLU A 14 1.85 0.24 14.66
CA GLU A 14 1.16 1.52 14.79
C GLU A 14 0.31 1.79 13.56
N TYR A 15 -0.85 2.42 13.76
CA TYR A 15 -1.72 2.90 12.69
C TYR A 15 -1.46 4.38 12.46
N LEU A 16 -1.34 4.76 11.19
CA LEU A 16 -1.24 6.16 10.81
C LEU A 16 -2.61 6.85 10.91
N PRO A 17 -2.64 8.16 11.18
CA PRO A 17 -3.87 8.94 11.08
C PRO A 17 -4.50 8.80 9.69
N GLU A 18 -5.82 8.65 9.66
CA GLU A 18 -6.57 8.58 8.41
C GLU A 18 -6.43 9.89 7.62
N HIS A 19 -6.28 9.78 6.29
CA HIS A 19 -6.21 10.91 5.37
C HIS A 19 -5.04 11.90 5.59
N ASP A 20 -3.97 11.47 6.28
CA ASP A 20 -2.77 12.27 6.49
C ASP A 20 -1.61 11.79 5.61
N GLU A 21 -1.50 12.38 4.42
CA GLU A 21 -0.42 12.05 3.46
C GLU A 21 0.96 12.49 3.98
N GLU A 22 1.04 13.51 4.83
CA GLU A 22 2.31 13.94 5.42
C GLU A 22 2.81 12.94 6.46
N ALA A 23 1.91 12.40 7.30
CA ALA A 23 2.22 11.31 8.21
C ALA A 23 2.66 10.06 7.44
N LEU A 24 1.99 9.74 6.33
CA LEU A 24 2.39 8.62 5.47
C LEU A 24 3.76 8.82 4.83
N LEU A 25 4.06 10.01 4.29
CA LEU A 25 5.38 10.36 3.74
C LEU A 25 6.48 10.17 4.79
N LYS A 26 6.25 10.67 6.01
CA LYS A 26 7.19 10.50 7.13
C LYS A 26 7.39 9.02 7.47
N ALA A 27 6.31 8.27 7.60
CA ALA A 27 6.37 6.85 7.93
C ALA A 27 7.15 6.04 6.88
N VAL A 28 6.85 6.25 5.59
CA VAL A 28 7.51 5.57 4.47
C VAL A 28 8.99 5.91 4.38
N ALA A 29 9.38 7.14 4.76
CA ALA A 29 10.78 7.53 4.84
C ALA A 29 11.56 6.77 5.93
N HIS A 30 10.88 6.23 6.95
CA HIS A 30 11.50 5.45 8.03
C HIS A 30 11.45 3.95 7.79
N GLN A 31 10.34 3.43 7.25
CA GLN A 31 10.15 1.99 7.01
C GLN A 31 9.03 1.74 6.00
N PRO A 32 8.99 0.56 5.36
CA PRO A 32 7.86 0.18 4.52
C PRO A 32 6.53 0.17 5.30
N VAL A 33 5.45 0.64 4.66
CA VAL A 33 4.11 0.80 5.28
C VAL A 33 3.11 -0.11 4.58
N THR A 34 2.37 -0.91 5.34
CA THR A 34 1.30 -1.76 4.81
C THR A 34 0.03 -0.95 4.58
N PHE A 35 -0.64 -1.17 3.45
CA PHE A 35 -1.95 -0.57 3.17
C PHE A 35 -2.89 -1.60 2.54
N GLN A 36 -4.19 -1.34 2.63
CA GLN A 36 -5.24 -2.15 2.00
C GLN A 36 -5.91 -1.33 0.91
N MET A 37 -6.39 -2.00 -0.14
CA MET A 37 -7.11 -1.40 -1.25
C MET A 37 -8.13 -2.41 -1.81
N ASP A 38 -9.25 -1.92 -2.33
CA ASP A 38 -10.16 -2.73 -3.16
C ASP A 38 -9.57 -2.90 -4.58
N PRO A 39 -9.16 -4.12 -4.99
CA PRO A 39 -8.62 -4.40 -6.31
C PRO A 39 -9.71 -4.56 -7.38
N GLY A 40 -11.01 -4.55 -7.00
CA GLY A 40 -12.15 -4.78 -7.89
C GLY A 40 -12.55 -3.57 -8.73
N GLY A 41 -12.00 -2.38 -8.46
CA GLY A 41 -12.20 -1.20 -9.30
C GLY A 41 -11.37 -1.25 -10.58
N ASP A 42 -11.94 -0.78 -11.70
CA ASP A 42 -11.30 -0.73 -13.03
C ASP A 42 -9.91 -0.05 -13.04
N GLY A 43 -9.61 0.77 -12.02
CA GLY A 43 -8.30 1.42 -11.86
C GLY A 43 -7.15 0.51 -11.40
N PHE A 44 -7.42 -0.64 -10.76
CA PHE A 44 -6.36 -1.53 -10.27
C PHE A 44 -5.79 -2.43 -11.36
N MET A 45 -6.64 -2.91 -12.27
CA MET A 45 -6.26 -3.84 -13.34
C MET A 45 -5.44 -3.17 -14.46
N PHE A 46 -5.38 -1.84 -14.50
CA PHE A 46 -4.71 -1.06 -15.56
C PHE A 46 -3.78 0.04 -15.02
N TYR A 47 -3.25 -0.11 -13.80
CA TYR A 47 -2.55 0.94 -13.08
C TYR A 47 -1.36 1.53 -13.86
N LYS A 48 -1.50 2.79 -14.30
CA LYS A 48 -0.42 3.60 -14.87
C LYS A 48 -0.28 4.99 -14.26
N GLU A 49 -1.23 5.47 -13.45
CA GLU A 49 -1.11 6.78 -12.81
C GLU A 49 -2.11 6.92 -11.66
N PHE A 50 -1.64 7.53 -10.57
CA PHE A 50 -2.34 8.09 -9.42
C PHE A 50 -3.48 7.30 -8.75
N MET A 51 -3.27 7.02 -7.45
CA MET A 51 -4.38 7.01 -6.50
C MET A 51 -4.10 7.97 -5.34
N VAL A 52 -4.83 9.08 -5.36
CA VAL A 52 -5.16 9.85 -4.15
C VAL A 52 -5.99 8.92 -3.26
N PHE A 53 -5.68 8.87 -1.95
CA PHE A 53 -6.50 8.20 -0.94
C PHE A 53 -7.91 8.82 -0.91
N ARG A 54 -8.76 8.44 -1.87
CA ARG A 54 -10.20 8.69 -1.83
C ARG A 54 -10.76 7.76 -0.78
N GLU A 55 -11.21 8.37 0.31
CA GLU A 55 -12.41 7.99 1.05
C GLU A 55 -12.67 6.47 1.05
N PHE A 56 -12.23 5.79 2.12
CA PHE A 56 -12.86 4.55 2.52
C PHE A 56 -14.29 4.91 2.99
N ILE A 57 -15.18 5.15 2.03
CA ILE A 57 -16.62 5.13 2.27
C ILE A 57 -16.93 3.68 2.62
N VAL A 58 -17.04 3.41 3.92
CA VAL A 58 -17.52 2.13 4.43
C VAL A 58 -19.05 2.11 4.36
N ASP A 59 -19.62 2.28 3.16
CA ASP A 59 -21.06 2.04 2.96
C ASP A 59 -21.28 0.56 2.69
N HIS A 60 -21.56 -0.16 3.79
CA HIS A 60 -22.02 -1.54 3.76
C HIS A 60 -23.33 -1.67 3.00
N VAL A 61 -23.32 -2.28 1.80
CA VAL A 61 -24.42 -3.15 1.35
C VAL A 61 -23.89 -4.33 0.51
N GLY A 62 -23.57 -5.45 1.18
CA GLY A 62 -23.85 -6.78 0.63
C GLY A 62 -22.95 -7.37 -0.47
N GLY A 63 -21.71 -6.92 -0.63
CA GLY A 63 -20.71 -7.57 -1.50
C GLY A 63 -19.48 -7.95 -0.68
N MET A 64 -18.90 -9.15 -0.91
CA MET A 64 -17.59 -9.48 -0.35
C MET A 64 -16.55 -8.56 -0.99
N GLU A 65 -16.17 -7.48 -0.31
CA GLU A 65 -15.06 -6.63 -0.73
C GLU A 65 -13.78 -7.45 -0.66
N LEU A 66 -13.22 -7.79 -1.82
CA LEU A 66 -11.86 -8.29 -1.87
C LEU A 66 -10.99 -7.12 -1.40
N MET A 67 -10.39 -7.21 -0.23
CA MET A 67 -9.37 -6.23 0.18
C MET A 67 -8.00 -6.86 -0.09
N HIS A 68 -7.19 -6.22 -0.93
CA HIS A 68 -5.83 -6.65 -1.22
C HIS A 68 -4.84 -5.81 -0.40
N ALA A 69 -4.00 -6.49 0.38
CA ALA A 69 -2.96 -5.85 1.18
C ALA A 69 -1.64 -5.78 0.41
N MET A 70 -1.03 -4.60 0.38
CA MET A 70 0.23 -4.34 -0.30
C MET A 70 1.16 -3.50 0.58
N LEU A 71 2.37 -3.24 0.09
CA LEU A 71 3.40 -2.53 0.83
C LEU A 71 3.88 -1.31 0.06
N ILE A 72 3.79 -0.13 0.65
CA ILE A 72 4.47 1.06 0.16
C ILE A 72 5.93 0.96 0.60
N VAL A 73 6.85 0.99 -0.36
CA VAL A 73 8.29 0.85 -0.13
C VAL A 73 9.07 2.13 -0.43
N GLY A 74 8.40 3.14 -0.96
CA GLY A 74 9.01 4.43 -1.28
C GLY A 74 8.02 5.38 -1.95
N TYR A 75 8.52 6.54 -2.32
CA TYR A 75 7.83 7.56 -3.09
C TYR A 75 8.84 8.29 -3.96
N ASP A 76 8.39 8.87 -5.06
CA ASP A 76 9.22 9.69 -5.92
C ASP A 76 8.35 10.67 -6.72
N GLN A 77 8.97 11.41 -7.62
CA GLN A 77 8.34 12.41 -8.46
C GLN A 77 8.88 12.33 -9.89
N ASP A 78 7.98 12.36 -10.87
CA ASP A 78 8.33 12.47 -12.27
C ASP A 78 8.89 13.87 -12.61
N PRO A 79 9.64 14.03 -13.72
CA PRO A 79 10.22 15.32 -14.11
C PRO A 79 9.20 16.46 -14.32
N ASP A 80 7.93 16.14 -14.58
CA ASP A 80 6.84 17.11 -14.74
C ASP A 80 6.21 17.55 -13.41
N GLY A 81 6.65 16.96 -12.29
CA GLY A 81 6.17 17.25 -10.95
C GLY A 81 5.10 16.28 -10.44
N THR A 82 4.71 15.26 -11.19
CA THR A 82 3.77 14.21 -10.77
C THR A 82 4.37 13.36 -9.65
N LYS A 83 3.74 13.36 -8.47
CA LYS A 83 4.19 12.58 -7.29
C LYS A 83 3.54 11.20 -7.27
N TYR A 84 4.29 10.17 -6.90
CA TYR A 84 3.76 8.81 -6.82
C TYR A 84 4.36 7.98 -5.69
N TRP A 85 3.62 6.93 -5.31
CA TRP A 85 4.06 5.91 -4.37
C TRP A 85 4.64 4.72 -5.11
N ILE A 86 5.72 4.16 -4.57
CA ILE A 86 6.31 2.90 -5.05
C ILE A 86 5.71 1.77 -4.22
N VAL A 87 4.96 0.89 -4.87
CA VAL A 87 4.22 -0.19 -4.21
C VAL A 87 4.80 -1.55 -4.60
N LYS A 88 5.04 -2.39 -3.59
CA LYS A 88 5.35 -3.81 -3.76
C LYS A 88 4.06 -4.63 -3.69
N ASN A 89 3.74 -5.27 -4.82
CA ASN A 89 2.62 -6.20 -4.95
C ASN A 89 3.09 -7.66 -4.73
N SER A 90 2.14 -8.59 -4.54
CA SER A 90 2.35 -10.01 -4.26
C SER A 90 1.76 -10.93 -5.35
N TRP A 91 1.47 -10.41 -6.54
CA TRP A 91 0.90 -11.16 -7.66
C TRP A 91 1.92 -11.74 -8.66
N GLY A 92 3.20 -11.71 -8.28
CA GLY A 92 4.30 -12.22 -9.09
C GLY A 92 4.84 -11.20 -10.10
N GLU A 93 5.99 -11.50 -10.69
CA GLU A 93 6.72 -10.59 -11.59
C GLU A 93 6.07 -10.40 -12.97
N GLY A 94 5.10 -11.27 -13.32
CA GLY A 94 4.38 -11.22 -14.60
C GLY A 94 3.09 -10.40 -14.55
N TRP A 95 2.78 -9.80 -13.40
CA TRP A 95 1.70 -8.83 -13.25
C TRP A 95 2.17 -7.44 -13.69
#